data_AF-A0A832ZC97-F1
#
_entry.id   AF-A0A832ZC97-F1
#
_cell.length_a   1.000
_cell.length_b   1.000
_cell.length_c   1.000
_cell.angle_alpha   90.00
_cell.angle_beta   90.00
_cell.angle_gamma   90.00
#
_symmetry.space_group_name_H-M   'P 1'
#
loop_
_entity.id
_entity.type
_entity.pdbx_description
1 polymer ?
#
loop_
_entity_poly.entity_id
_entity_poly.type
_entity_poly.pdbx_seq_one_letter_code
_entity_poly.pdbx_strand_id
1 'polypeptide(L)'
;MVEFVETKTIPACKEALEKITENDIHELFRQLMRVEKYGVKKGKLEIVYVHRLNEFTKKRIKLRLEHQRSGNEIVVRGKGDINVELVIKCSRDNEVAIGFTVYGKAEKYIARKQVEDFVKKLLELIESKAPKITPIVPVETPSTPQTPVALARATPEKQKLDCETRLFTAGLTVDENLSKDIPVNYYPMASTSGRLIEDGVASVDILDFSMYVTNHDIRIIYGNTLVESVRLRGERVGIYYRNYAINEEAFGKEALEKAKERICREGVEISYLVIELPQ
;
A
#
# COMPACT_ATOMS: atom_id res chain seq x y z
N MET A 1 -18.15 -10.77 3.29
CA MET A 1 -17.22 -9.68 2.92
C MET A 1 -17.21 -9.55 1.40
N VAL A 2 -17.36 -8.33 0.88
CA VAL A 2 -17.20 -8.04 -0.55
C VAL A 2 -15.99 -7.13 -0.69
N GLU A 3 -14.97 -7.60 -1.42
CA GLU A 3 -13.75 -6.86 -1.70
C GLU A 3 -13.60 -6.71 -3.20
N PHE A 4 -13.23 -5.51 -3.63
CA PHE A 4 -13.01 -5.19 -5.04
C PHE A 4 -11.77 -4.31 -5.14
N VAL A 5 -10.84 -4.69 -6.03
CA VAL A 5 -9.61 -3.95 -6.29
C VAL A 5 -9.49 -3.74 -7.78
N GLU A 6 -9.25 -2.49 -8.18
CA GLU A 6 -9.05 -2.09 -9.57
C GLU A 6 -7.80 -1.23 -9.67
N THR A 7 -6.99 -1.45 -10.71
CA THR A 7 -5.83 -0.61 -11.02
C THR A 7 -5.93 0.02 -12.40
N LYS A 8 -5.45 1.26 -12.53
CA LYS A 8 -5.42 1.99 -13.80
C LYS A 8 -4.27 2.99 -13.85
N THR A 9 -3.56 3.05 -14.97
CA THR A 9 -2.56 4.10 -15.21
C THR A 9 -3.25 5.42 -15.52
N ILE A 10 -3.06 6.43 -14.67
CA ILE A 10 -3.58 7.78 -14.83
C ILE A 10 -2.41 8.76 -14.67
N PRO A 11 -1.97 9.43 -15.75
CA PRO A 11 -0.86 10.37 -15.67
C PRO A 11 -1.08 11.46 -14.62
N ALA A 12 -0.03 11.77 -13.86
CA ALA A 12 -0.07 12.71 -12.74
C ALA A 12 -1.20 12.40 -11.74
N CYS A 13 -1.43 11.10 -11.44
CA CYS A 13 -2.49 10.71 -10.52
C CYS A 13 -2.37 11.35 -9.14
N LYS A 14 -1.17 11.71 -8.69
CA LYS A 14 -0.97 12.38 -7.40
C LYS A 14 -1.66 13.74 -7.37
N GLU A 15 -1.44 14.55 -8.39
CA GLU A 15 -2.09 15.85 -8.56
C GLU A 15 -3.60 15.70 -8.76
N ALA A 16 -4.02 14.65 -9.46
CA ALA A 16 -5.44 14.31 -9.62
C ALA A 16 -6.08 14.01 -8.26
N LEU A 17 -5.41 13.18 -7.44
CA LEU A 17 -5.85 12.85 -6.09
C LEU A 17 -5.90 14.08 -5.21
N GLU A 18 -4.92 14.99 -5.25
CA GLU A 18 -4.92 16.27 -4.50
C GLU A 18 -6.13 17.17 -4.82
N LYS A 19 -6.68 17.07 -6.03
CA LYS A 19 -7.88 17.84 -6.45
C LYS A 19 -9.21 17.20 -6.09
N ILE A 20 -9.22 15.96 -5.59
CA ILE A 20 -10.44 15.30 -5.12
C ILE A 20 -10.80 15.87 -3.76
N THR A 21 -12.03 16.33 -3.61
CA THR A 21 -12.55 16.86 -2.35
C THR A 21 -13.30 15.79 -1.57
N GLU A 22 -13.50 16.00 -0.26
CA GLU A 22 -14.36 15.11 0.54
C GLU A 22 -15.77 15.05 -0.04
N ASN A 23 -16.31 16.19 -0.50
CA ASN A 23 -17.63 16.28 -1.13
C ASN A 23 -17.73 15.42 -2.39
N ASP A 24 -16.69 15.35 -3.23
CA ASP A 24 -16.69 14.50 -4.42
C ASP A 24 -16.90 13.01 -4.03
N ILE A 25 -16.22 12.56 -2.98
CA ILE A 25 -16.34 11.19 -2.46
C ILE A 25 -17.71 10.98 -1.79
N HIS A 26 -18.20 11.96 -1.04
CA HIS A 26 -19.52 11.89 -0.39
C HIS A 26 -20.64 11.75 -1.42
N GLU A 27 -20.57 12.46 -2.55
CA GLU A 27 -21.57 12.35 -3.60
C GLU A 27 -21.52 10.99 -4.32
N LEU A 28 -20.33 10.41 -4.50
CA LEU A 28 -20.24 9.03 -4.99
C LEU A 28 -20.85 8.03 -4.01
N PHE A 29 -20.60 8.17 -2.69
CA PHE A 29 -21.24 7.35 -1.67
C PHE A 29 -22.76 7.53 -1.66
N ARG A 30 -23.24 8.75 -1.91
CA ARG A 30 -24.67 9.06 -2.02
C ARG A 30 -25.32 8.28 -3.16
N GLN A 31 -24.67 8.24 -4.32
CA GLN A 31 -25.14 7.49 -5.50
C GLN A 31 -25.12 5.99 -5.26
N LEU A 32 -24.07 5.46 -4.60
CA LEU A 32 -23.98 4.04 -4.25
C LEU A 32 -25.12 3.60 -3.32
N MET A 33 -25.51 4.45 -2.37
CA MET A 33 -26.33 4.03 -1.22
C MET A 33 -27.78 4.54 -1.20
N ARG A 34 -28.31 5.18 -2.25
CA ARG A 34 -29.68 5.77 -2.29
C ARG A 34 -30.04 6.49 -0.97
N VAL A 35 -29.21 7.44 -0.58
CA VAL A 35 -29.24 8.10 0.74
C VAL A 35 -30.53 8.91 0.95
N GLU A 36 -31.18 8.75 2.11
CA GLU A 36 -32.41 9.48 2.49
C GLU A 36 -32.07 10.74 3.31
N LYS A 37 -30.98 10.72 4.08
CA LYS A 37 -30.53 11.88 4.88
C LYS A 37 -29.00 11.92 5.02
N TYR A 38 -28.44 13.11 4.88
CA TYR A 38 -27.01 13.41 5.10
C TYR A 38 -26.87 14.43 6.23
N GLY A 39 -25.79 14.36 7.00
CA GLY A 39 -25.48 15.37 8.00
C GLY A 39 -24.07 15.22 8.55
N VAL A 40 -23.49 16.32 9.03
CA VAL A 40 -22.20 16.31 9.72
C VAL A 40 -22.45 16.27 11.22
N LYS A 41 -21.85 15.31 11.93
CA LYS A 41 -21.96 15.21 13.39
C LYS A 41 -20.57 15.04 13.99
N LYS A 42 -20.15 16.01 14.81
CA LYS A 42 -18.82 16.04 15.45
C LYS A 42 -17.65 15.97 14.45
N GLY A 43 -17.75 16.68 13.33
CA GLY A 43 -16.72 16.67 12.28
C GLY A 43 -16.62 15.38 11.47
N LYS A 44 -17.48 14.38 11.74
CA LYS A 44 -17.59 13.16 10.93
C LYS A 44 -18.86 13.23 10.09
N LEU A 45 -18.78 12.80 8.84
CA LEU A 45 -19.97 12.71 8.00
C LEU A 45 -20.80 11.51 8.45
N GLU A 46 -22.07 11.74 8.79
CA GLU A 46 -23.06 10.71 9.05
C GLU A 46 -24.02 10.61 7.86
N ILE A 47 -23.99 9.47 7.20
CA ILE A 47 -24.88 9.09 6.11
C ILE A 47 -25.95 8.14 6.69
N VAL A 48 -27.21 8.51 6.56
CA VAL A 48 -28.34 7.62 6.90
C VAL A 48 -29.03 7.21 5.62
N TYR A 49 -28.96 5.92 5.31
CA TYR A 49 -29.62 5.33 4.14
C TYR A 49 -30.79 4.47 4.60
N VAL A 50 -31.81 4.38 3.75
CA VAL A 50 -32.98 3.56 4.02
C VAL A 50 -33.04 2.46 2.98
N HIS A 51 -32.78 1.25 3.43
CA HIS A 51 -32.96 0.08 2.59
C HIS A 51 -34.42 -0.37 2.70
N ARG A 52 -35.12 -0.38 1.56
CA ARG A 52 -36.44 -1.00 1.46
C ARG A 52 -36.22 -2.49 1.27
N LEU A 53 -36.51 -3.27 2.30
CA LEU A 53 -36.52 -4.72 2.21
C LEU A 53 -37.74 -5.19 1.39
N ASN A 54 -38.83 -4.43 1.45
CA ASN A 54 -40.13 -4.68 0.80
C ASN A 54 -40.90 -3.35 0.66
N GLU A 55 -42.10 -3.34 0.04
CA GLU A 55 -42.96 -2.14 -0.05
C GLU A 55 -43.36 -1.55 1.32
N PHE A 56 -43.42 -2.38 2.37
CA PHE A 56 -43.92 -2.01 3.70
C PHE A 56 -42.84 -1.89 4.79
N THR A 57 -41.62 -2.39 4.54
CA THR A 57 -40.56 -2.50 5.55
C THR A 57 -39.33 -1.70 5.13
N LYS A 58 -39.16 -0.55 5.80
CA LYS A 58 -38.01 0.34 5.66
C LYS A 58 -37.04 0.08 6.81
N LYS A 59 -35.88 -0.50 6.52
CA LYS A 59 -34.79 -0.57 7.50
C LYS A 59 -33.88 0.64 7.29
N ARG A 60 -33.81 1.50 8.31
CA ARG A 60 -32.83 2.58 8.34
C ARG A 60 -31.49 2.00 8.73
N ILE A 61 -30.47 2.31 7.93
CA ILE A 61 -29.13 1.81 8.10
C ILE A 61 -28.21 3.03 8.16
N LYS A 62 -27.32 3.08 9.14
CA LYS A 62 -26.45 4.23 9.39
C LYS A 62 -25.01 3.89 9.06
N LEU A 63 -24.34 4.84 8.40
CA LEU A 63 -22.92 4.78 8.07
C LEU A 63 -22.27 6.11 8.46
N ARG A 64 -21.18 6.06 9.22
CA ARG A 64 -20.36 7.24 9.53
C ARG A 64 -19.05 7.14 8.81
N LEU A 65 -18.76 8.10 7.93
CA LEU A 65 -17.51 8.15 7.18
C LEU A 65 -16.48 9.00 7.92
N GLU A 66 -15.26 8.51 7.91
CA GLU A 66 -14.05 9.18 8.38
C GLU A 66 -13.05 9.21 7.24
N HIS A 67 -12.56 10.41 6.94
CA HIS A 67 -11.62 10.65 5.86
C HIS A 67 -10.22 10.81 6.44
N GLN A 68 -9.27 10.11 5.84
CA GLN A 68 -7.86 10.27 6.10
C GLN A 68 -7.17 10.48 4.75
N ARG A 69 -6.26 11.43 4.72
CA ARG A 69 -5.58 11.81 3.48
C ARG A 69 -4.09 11.93 3.73
N SER A 70 -3.32 11.32 2.86
CA SER A 70 -1.89 11.54 2.71
C SER A 70 -1.62 11.94 1.25
N GLY A 71 -0.48 12.56 0.94
CA GLY A 71 -0.27 13.22 -0.35
C GLY A 71 -0.46 12.34 -1.60
N ASN A 72 -0.41 11.02 -1.46
CA ASN A 72 -0.63 10.04 -2.54
C ASN A 72 -1.75 9.04 -2.24
N GLU A 73 -2.50 9.22 -1.15
CA GLU A 73 -3.51 8.27 -0.73
C GLU A 73 -4.72 8.94 -0.07
N ILE A 74 -5.90 8.42 -0.39
CA ILE A 74 -7.15 8.79 0.26
C ILE A 74 -7.73 7.51 0.86
N VAL A 75 -7.93 7.52 2.17
CA VAL A 75 -8.59 6.44 2.91
C VAL A 75 -9.91 6.96 3.46
N VAL A 76 -11.00 6.25 3.18
CA VAL A 76 -12.31 6.53 3.75
C VAL A 76 -12.81 5.31 4.49
N ARG A 77 -12.98 5.45 5.80
CA ARG A 77 -13.50 4.39 6.67
C ARG A 77 -14.91 4.70 7.10
N GLY A 78 -15.82 3.80 6.76
CA GLY A 78 -17.20 3.85 7.21
C GLY A 78 -17.46 2.89 8.36
N LYS A 79 -18.05 3.39 9.44
CA LYS A 79 -18.50 2.56 10.58
C LYS A 79 -20.00 2.72 10.84
N GLY A 80 -20.68 1.61 11.12
CA GLY A 80 -22.11 1.63 11.42
C GLY A 80 -22.77 0.26 11.33
N ASP A 81 -23.99 0.25 10.80
CA ASP A 81 -24.71 -0.99 10.53
C ASP A 81 -24.07 -1.76 9.34
N ILE A 82 -23.47 -1.02 8.39
CA ILE A 82 -22.48 -1.50 7.43
C ILE A 82 -21.16 -0.84 7.75
N ASN A 83 -20.07 -1.58 7.60
CA ASN A 83 -18.73 -1.02 7.59
C ASN A 83 -18.19 -1.05 6.16
N VAL A 84 -17.49 0.01 5.78
CA VAL A 84 -16.81 0.09 4.49
C VAL A 84 -15.40 0.62 4.67
N GLU A 85 -14.51 0.23 3.79
CA GLU A 85 -13.19 0.82 3.66
C GLU A 85 -12.92 1.07 2.19
N LEU A 86 -12.63 2.32 1.85
CA LEU A 86 -12.17 2.74 0.54
C LEU A 86 -10.72 3.20 0.69
N VAL A 87 -9.84 2.65 -0.13
CA VAL A 87 -8.43 3.05 -0.24
C VAL A 87 -8.18 3.42 -1.69
N ILE A 88 -7.73 4.64 -1.93
CA ILE A 88 -7.29 5.12 -3.24
C ILE A 88 -5.81 5.47 -3.08
N LYS A 89 -4.94 4.85 -3.86
CA LYS A 89 -3.50 5.08 -3.79
C LYS A 89 -2.95 5.34 -5.19
N CYS A 90 -2.14 6.39 -5.31
CA CYS A 90 -1.35 6.67 -6.51
C CYS A 90 0.09 6.20 -6.28
N SER A 91 0.58 5.35 -7.18
CA SER A 91 1.96 4.87 -7.22
C SER A 91 2.87 5.91 -7.90
N ARG A 92 4.19 5.71 -7.79
CA ARG A 92 5.19 6.56 -8.45
C ARG A 92 5.11 6.43 -9.99
N ASP A 93 4.64 5.30 -10.50
CA ASP A 93 4.47 5.00 -11.93
C ASP A 93 3.17 5.58 -12.52
N ASN A 94 2.54 6.52 -11.82
CA ASN A 94 1.25 7.08 -12.19
C ASN A 94 0.14 6.01 -12.27
N GLU A 95 0.23 4.93 -11.49
CA GLU A 95 -0.83 3.93 -11.39
C GLU A 95 -1.71 4.23 -10.18
N VAL A 96 -3.01 4.28 -10.39
CA VAL A 96 -4.01 4.39 -9.34
C VAL A 96 -4.53 3.01 -9.00
N ALA A 97 -4.42 2.62 -7.74
CA ALA A 97 -5.09 1.46 -7.17
C ALA A 97 -6.28 1.92 -6.31
N ILE A 98 -7.46 1.35 -6.55
CA ILE A 98 -8.65 1.55 -5.73
C ILE A 98 -9.04 0.22 -5.12
N GLY A 99 -8.98 0.14 -3.80
CA GLY A 99 -9.56 -0.95 -3.01
C GLY A 99 -10.87 -0.49 -2.36
N PHE A 100 -11.94 -1.27 -2.52
CA PHE A 100 -13.21 -1.04 -1.83
C PHE A 100 -13.69 -2.31 -1.15
N THR A 101 -13.81 -2.25 0.17
CA THR A 101 -14.20 -3.38 1.01
C THR A 101 -15.48 -3.05 1.76
N VAL A 102 -16.46 -3.95 1.69
CA VAL A 102 -17.72 -3.89 2.45
C VAL A 102 -17.78 -5.09 3.38
N TYR A 103 -18.06 -4.83 4.65
CA TYR A 103 -18.18 -5.87 5.67
C TYR A 103 -19.20 -5.53 6.76
N GLY A 104 -19.64 -6.54 7.50
CA GLY A 104 -20.54 -6.39 8.65
C GLY A 104 -21.96 -6.93 8.43
N LYS A 105 -22.85 -6.66 9.38
CA LYS A 105 -24.18 -7.33 9.47
C LYS A 105 -25.11 -7.07 8.29
N ALA A 106 -24.89 -5.95 7.59
CA ALA A 106 -25.71 -5.49 6.49
C ALA A 106 -24.96 -5.53 5.13
N GLU A 107 -23.80 -6.21 5.05
CA GLU A 107 -23.04 -6.33 3.79
C GLU A 107 -23.88 -6.95 2.65
N LYS A 108 -24.78 -7.89 2.98
CA LYS A 108 -25.67 -8.57 2.04
C LYS A 108 -26.64 -7.64 1.30
N TYR A 109 -26.77 -6.38 1.74
CA TYR A 109 -27.63 -5.39 1.10
C TYR A 109 -26.91 -4.55 0.04
N ILE A 110 -25.59 -4.75 -0.13
CA ILE A 110 -24.80 -4.12 -1.20
C ILE A 110 -24.45 -5.20 -2.21
N ALA A 111 -25.00 -5.08 -3.43
CA ALA A 111 -24.68 -6.00 -4.50
C ALA A 111 -23.28 -5.69 -5.07
N ARG A 112 -22.54 -6.73 -5.45
CA ARG A 112 -21.20 -6.60 -6.07
C ARG A 112 -21.19 -5.62 -7.25
N LYS A 113 -22.20 -5.70 -8.13
CA LYS A 113 -22.35 -4.79 -9.28
C LYS A 113 -22.43 -3.31 -8.87
N GLN A 114 -23.04 -3.00 -7.73
CA GLN A 114 -23.09 -1.62 -7.23
C GLN A 114 -21.70 -1.14 -6.78
N VAL A 115 -20.90 -2.02 -6.19
CA VAL A 115 -19.50 -1.73 -5.82
C VAL A 115 -18.65 -1.48 -7.06
N GLU A 116 -18.79 -2.33 -8.07
CA GLU A 116 -18.10 -2.19 -9.37
C GLU A 116 -18.46 -0.86 -10.05
N ASP A 117 -19.75 -0.51 -10.12
CA ASP A 117 -20.22 0.77 -10.67
C ASP A 117 -19.67 1.98 -9.89
N PHE A 118 -19.54 1.86 -8.57
CA PHE A 118 -18.97 2.90 -7.73
C PHE A 118 -17.47 3.10 -7.97
N VAL A 119 -16.70 2.01 -8.02
CA VAL A 119 -15.25 2.07 -8.26
C VAL A 119 -14.97 2.62 -9.66
N LYS A 120 -15.77 2.24 -10.67
CA LYS A 120 -15.66 2.80 -12.02
C LYS A 120 -15.90 4.31 -12.05
N LYS A 121 -16.94 4.80 -11.39
CA LYS A 121 -17.21 6.25 -11.29
C LYS A 121 -16.11 7.00 -10.54
N LEU A 122 -15.49 6.36 -9.54
CA LEU A 122 -14.36 6.92 -8.81
C LEU A 122 -13.14 7.06 -9.72
N LEU A 123 -12.85 6.06 -10.56
CA LEU A 123 -11.82 6.16 -11.59
C LEU A 123 -12.11 7.29 -12.58
N GLU A 124 -13.33 7.36 -13.12
CA GLU A 124 -13.73 8.43 -14.04
C GLU A 124 -13.56 9.82 -13.41
N LEU A 125 -13.89 9.97 -12.13
CA LEU A 125 -13.64 11.20 -11.37
C LEU A 125 -12.14 11.50 -11.30
N ILE A 126 -11.30 10.53 -10.93
CA ILE A 126 -9.85 10.71 -10.83
C ILE A 126 -9.27 11.14 -12.19
N GLU A 127 -9.68 10.49 -13.27
CA GLU A 127 -9.28 10.84 -14.63
C GLU A 127 -9.70 12.26 -15.02
N SER A 128 -10.91 12.67 -14.65
CA SER A 128 -11.40 14.04 -14.94
C SER A 128 -10.61 15.13 -14.22
N LYS A 129 -9.95 14.79 -13.10
CA LYS A 129 -9.14 15.70 -12.29
C LYS A 129 -7.66 15.68 -12.68
N ALA A 130 -7.22 14.67 -13.44
CA ALA A 130 -5.86 14.58 -13.95
C ALA A 130 -5.58 15.72 -14.94
N PRO A 131 -4.39 16.35 -14.88
CA PRO A 131 -4.01 17.36 -15.86
C PRO A 131 -3.98 16.74 -17.26
N LYS A 132 -4.59 17.42 -18.23
CA LYS A 132 -4.48 17.00 -19.64
C LYS A 132 -3.04 17.22 -20.09
N ILE A 133 -2.28 16.14 -20.25
CA ILE A 133 -0.97 16.20 -20.90
C ILE A 133 -1.23 16.61 -22.35
N THR A 134 -0.84 17.83 -22.70
CA THR A 134 -0.82 18.26 -24.09
C THR A 134 0.40 17.59 -24.73
N PRO A 135 0.27 16.79 -25.80
CA PRO A 135 1.43 16.19 -26.44
C PRO A 135 2.38 17.29 -26.87
N ILE A 136 3.61 17.27 -26.34
CA ILE A 136 4.66 18.17 -26.79
C ILE A 136 5.06 17.64 -28.18
N VAL A 137 4.70 18.40 -29.21
CA VAL A 137 5.17 18.15 -30.58
C VAL A 137 6.70 18.14 -30.55
N PRO A 138 7.39 17.15 -31.15
CA PRO A 138 8.85 17.12 -31.15
C PRO A 138 9.38 18.35 -31.88
N VAL A 139 10.06 19.24 -31.15
CA VAL A 139 10.88 20.28 -31.76
C VAL A 139 12.23 19.66 -32.06
N GLU A 140 12.57 19.55 -33.34
CA GLU A 140 13.89 19.14 -33.81
C GLU A 140 14.97 19.98 -33.12
N THR A 141 15.85 19.33 -32.36
CA THR A 141 16.97 20.00 -31.69
C THR A 141 18.23 19.84 -32.55
N PRO A 142 18.93 20.91 -32.95
CA PRO A 142 20.25 20.79 -33.55
C PRO A 142 21.27 20.34 -32.51
N SER A 143 22.13 19.41 -32.91
CA SER A 143 23.21 18.85 -32.10
C SER A 143 24.28 19.89 -31.76
N THR A 144 24.73 19.90 -30.49
CA THR A 144 25.94 20.62 -30.05
C THR A 144 26.76 19.70 -29.13
N PRO A 145 28.11 19.74 -29.18
CA PRO A 145 28.97 18.64 -28.73
C PRO A 145 29.06 18.50 -27.21
N GLN A 146 29.20 17.25 -26.77
CA GLN A 146 29.47 16.88 -25.38
C GLN A 146 30.88 17.33 -24.95
N THR A 147 30.97 17.93 -23.77
CA THR A 147 32.22 18.01 -22.99
C THR A 147 32.04 17.19 -21.72
N PRO A 148 32.96 16.27 -21.38
CA PRO A 148 32.83 15.44 -20.19
C PRO A 148 33.33 16.22 -18.97
N VAL A 149 32.43 16.52 -18.02
CA VAL A 149 32.86 16.93 -16.67
C VAL A 149 32.98 15.66 -15.83
N ALA A 150 34.22 15.19 -15.68
CA ALA A 150 34.58 14.29 -14.63
C ALA A 150 34.47 15.02 -13.28
N LEU A 151 33.64 14.51 -12.37
CA LEU A 151 33.85 14.69 -10.95
C LEU A 151 33.68 13.34 -10.27
N ALA A 152 34.79 12.62 -10.21
CA ALA A 152 35.00 11.58 -9.25
C ALA A 152 34.97 12.20 -7.84
N ARG A 153 34.09 11.69 -6.98
CA ARG A 153 34.34 11.66 -5.53
C ARG A 153 34.21 10.23 -5.07
N ALA A 154 35.39 9.66 -4.83
CA ALA A 154 35.71 8.45 -4.08
C ALA A 154 34.51 7.65 -3.56
N THR A 155 34.14 6.63 -4.34
CA THR A 155 33.55 5.40 -3.83
C THR A 155 34.58 4.76 -2.90
N PRO A 156 34.26 4.48 -1.62
CA PRO A 156 34.90 3.34 -0.98
C PRO A 156 34.45 2.14 -1.82
N GLU A 157 35.38 1.30 -2.25
CA GLU A 157 35.07 -0.06 -2.70
C GLU A 157 34.35 -0.77 -1.55
N LYS A 158 33.04 -0.56 -1.40
CA LYS A 158 32.19 -1.44 -0.62
C LYS A 158 32.31 -2.77 -1.33
N GLN A 159 32.96 -3.73 -0.67
CA GLN A 159 32.89 -5.14 -1.01
C GLN A 159 31.48 -5.43 -1.52
N LYS A 160 31.37 -5.95 -2.75
CA LYS A 160 30.08 -6.39 -3.29
C LYS A 160 29.60 -7.53 -2.40
N LEU A 161 28.85 -7.19 -1.35
CA LEU A 161 28.13 -8.17 -0.53
C LEU A 161 27.15 -8.87 -1.46
N ASP A 162 27.16 -10.20 -1.44
CA ASP A 162 26.20 -10.99 -2.19
C ASP A 162 24.76 -10.71 -1.70
N CYS A 163 23.78 -10.99 -2.56
CA CYS A 163 22.37 -10.73 -2.24
C CYS A 163 21.94 -11.43 -0.94
N GLU A 164 22.49 -12.61 -0.69
CA GLU A 164 22.32 -13.34 0.56
C GLU A 164 22.71 -12.46 1.76
N THR A 165 23.93 -11.93 1.78
CA THR A 165 24.43 -11.08 2.86
C THR A 165 23.63 -9.78 3.02
N ARG A 166 23.02 -9.28 1.95
CA ARG A 166 22.15 -8.09 2.00
C ARG A 166 20.78 -8.39 2.58
N LEU A 167 20.18 -9.52 2.20
CA LEU A 167 19.06 -10.08 2.94
C LEU A 167 19.48 -10.32 4.40
N PHE A 168 20.76 -10.63 4.66
CA PHE A 168 21.29 -10.71 6.03
C PHE A 168 21.28 -9.40 6.78
N THR A 169 21.66 -8.30 6.14
CA THR A 169 21.53 -6.99 6.78
C THR A 169 20.07 -6.55 6.96
N ALA A 170 19.16 -7.04 6.10
CA ALA A 170 17.73 -6.76 6.19
C ALA A 170 17.04 -7.44 7.39
N GLY A 171 17.70 -8.38 8.09
CA GLY A 171 17.05 -9.08 9.20
C GLY A 171 17.78 -10.27 9.84
N LEU A 172 19.03 -10.58 9.48
CA LEU A 172 19.66 -11.86 9.79
C LEU A 172 20.97 -11.68 10.60
N THR A 173 20.83 -11.57 11.91
CA THR A 173 21.42 -12.68 12.65
C THR A 173 20.24 -13.57 12.94
N VAL A 174 20.13 -14.68 12.22
CA VAL A 174 19.17 -15.72 12.58
C VAL A 174 19.66 -16.25 13.91
N ASP A 175 19.09 -15.75 15.01
CA ASP A 175 19.20 -16.48 16.25
C ASP A 175 18.27 -17.67 16.10
N GLU A 176 18.83 -18.81 15.69
CA GLU A 176 18.09 -20.06 15.46
C GLU A 176 17.36 -20.57 16.72
N ASN A 177 17.78 -20.13 17.90
CA ASN A 177 17.09 -20.46 19.14
C ASN A 177 15.87 -19.55 19.33
N LEU A 178 16.01 -18.24 19.13
CA LEU A 178 14.90 -17.29 19.24
C LEU A 178 13.93 -17.34 18.05
N SER A 179 14.38 -17.75 16.87
CA SER A 179 13.53 -17.96 15.69
C SER A 179 12.44 -19.01 15.96
N LYS A 180 12.71 -20.00 16.82
CA LYS A 180 11.72 -20.99 17.25
C LYS A 180 10.61 -20.39 18.12
N ASP A 181 10.86 -19.23 18.72
CA ASP A 181 9.90 -18.50 19.53
C ASP A 181 9.00 -17.58 18.70
N ILE A 182 9.23 -17.49 17.37
CA ILE A 182 8.33 -16.75 16.47
C ILE A 182 6.98 -17.48 16.44
N PRO A 183 5.86 -16.80 16.77
CA PRO A 183 4.56 -17.44 16.78
C PRO A 183 4.21 -18.03 15.41
N VAL A 184 3.63 -19.23 15.40
CA VAL A 184 3.13 -19.88 14.17
C VAL A 184 2.11 -19.00 13.44
N ASN A 185 1.40 -18.14 14.18
CA ASN A 185 0.43 -17.18 13.64
C ASN A 185 1.01 -15.76 13.59
N TYR A 186 2.31 -15.60 13.33
CA TYR A 186 2.91 -14.29 13.11
C TYR A 186 2.32 -13.70 11.83
N TYR A 187 1.45 -12.71 12.01
CA TYR A 187 0.98 -11.88 10.92
C TYR A 187 1.84 -10.62 10.89
N PRO A 188 2.60 -10.35 9.81
CA PRO A 188 3.29 -9.09 9.63
C PRO A 188 2.24 -7.97 9.47
N MET A 189 1.72 -7.48 10.59
CA MET A 189 0.97 -6.24 10.57
C MET A 189 2.02 -5.14 10.37
N ALA A 190 1.74 -4.17 9.50
CA ALA A 190 2.46 -2.90 9.54
C ALA A 190 2.49 -2.48 11.01
N SER A 191 3.70 -2.32 11.58
CA SER A 191 3.86 -1.94 12.96
C SER A 191 2.89 -0.79 13.24
N THR A 192 1.87 -1.06 14.05
CA THR A 192 0.76 -0.11 14.30
C THR A 192 1.26 1.15 15.00
N SER A 193 2.49 1.08 15.48
CA SER A 193 3.33 2.14 15.99
C SER A 193 4.72 2.01 15.36
N GLY A 194 5.15 3.02 14.63
CA GLY A 194 6.47 3.09 14.01
C GLY A 194 6.56 4.29 13.08
N ARG A 195 7.77 4.81 12.86
CA ARG A 195 8.03 5.94 11.97
C ARG A 195 8.71 5.41 10.70
N LEU A 196 8.12 5.66 9.53
CA LEU A 196 8.78 5.37 8.27
C LEU A 196 10.02 6.26 8.14
N ILE A 197 11.19 5.64 7.98
CA ILE A 197 12.49 6.31 7.87
C ILE A 197 12.94 6.35 6.42
N GLU A 198 12.75 5.24 5.70
CA GLU A 198 13.18 5.10 4.32
C GLU A 198 12.18 4.23 3.56
N ASP A 199 11.86 4.65 2.33
CA ASP A 199 11.14 3.85 1.35
C ASP A 199 11.74 4.04 -0.04
N GLY A 200 11.86 2.96 -0.79
CA GLY A 200 12.44 3.05 -2.11
C GLY A 200 12.19 1.83 -2.96
N VAL A 201 12.63 1.96 -4.21
CA VAL A 201 12.73 0.86 -5.16
C VAL A 201 14.19 0.81 -5.58
N ALA A 202 14.79 -0.37 -5.48
CA ALA A 202 16.19 -0.57 -5.83
C ALA A 202 16.44 -2.02 -6.19
N SER A 203 17.50 -2.27 -6.97
CA SER A 203 18.06 -3.61 -7.08
C SER A 203 18.58 -4.07 -5.71
N VAL A 204 18.35 -5.34 -5.40
CA VAL A 204 18.90 -5.97 -4.20
C VAL A 204 20.42 -5.84 -4.14
N ASP A 205 21.09 -5.81 -5.28
CA ASP A 205 22.55 -5.74 -5.40
C ASP A 205 23.16 -4.44 -4.87
N ILE A 206 22.36 -3.39 -4.69
CA ILE A 206 22.82 -2.09 -4.17
C ILE A 206 22.29 -1.78 -2.78
N LEU A 207 21.35 -2.57 -2.25
CA LEU A 207 20.72 -2.34 -0.95
C LEU A 207 21.63 -2.74 0.21
N ASP A 208 21.81 -1.84 1.16
CA ASP A 208 22.62 -2.07 2.36
C ASP A 208 21.84 -1.60 3.59
N PHE A 209 21.38 -2.56 4.38
CA PHE A 209 20.58 -2.28 5.57
C PHE A 209 21.40 -2.38 6.87
N SER A 210 22.74 -2.44 6.77
CA SER A 210 23.62 -2.59 7.92
C SER A 210 23.50 -1.46 8.96
N MET A 211 23.00 -0.29 8.57
CA MET A 211 22.73 0.82 9.48
C MET A 211 21.41 0.68 10.26
N TYR A 212 20.53 -0.23 9.85
CA TYR A 212 19.18 -0.42 10.39
C TYR A 212 19.09 -1.64 11.31
N VAL A 213 20.17 -1.98 12.01
CA VAL A 213 20.25 -3.20 12.85
C VAL A 213 19.39 -3.07 14.12
N THR A 214 19.40 -1.89 14.74
CA THR A 214 18.74 -1.64 16.02
C THR A 214 17.46 -0.86 15.83
N ASN A 215 16.36 -1.28 16.47
CA ASN A 215 15.06 -0.62 16.49
C ASN A 215 14.43 -0.31 15.12
N HIS A 216 14.85 -1.02 14.06
CA HIS A 216 14.22 -0.91 12.75
C HIS A 216 13.65 -2.25 12.32
N ASP A 217 12.44 -2.18 11.76
CA ASP A 217 11.81 -3.22 10.96
C ASP A 217 12.07 -2.92 9.47
N ILE A 218 12.46 -3.94 8.72
CA ILE A 218 12.77 -3.85 7.30
C ILE A 218 11.83 -4.78 6.55
N ARG A 219 11.18 -4.24 5.52
CA ARG A 219 10.26 -5.00 4.67
C ARG A 219 10.71 -4.88 3.24
N ILE A 220 10.78 -6.02 2.57
CA ILE A 220 11.09 -6.16 1.16
C ILE A 220 9.85 -6.74 0.49
N ILE A 221 9.37 -6.06 -0.54
CA ILE A 221 8.16 -6.39 -1.27
C ILE A 221 8.55 -6.59 -2.74
N TYR A 222 8.23 -7.76 -3.27
CA TYR A 222 8.46 -8.12 -4.66
C TYR A 222 7.26 -8.87 -5.24
N GLY A 223 6.42 -8.16 -6.00
CA GLY A 223 5.16 -8.70 -6.51
C GLY A 223 4.27 -9.22 -5.38
N ASN A 224 3.98 -10.52 -5.38
CA ASN A 224 3.20 -11.20 -4.33
C ASN A 224 4.06 -11.72 -3.17
N THR A 225 5.34 -11.33 -3.10
CA THR A 225 6.29 -11.80 -2.08
C THR A 225 6.55 -10.69 -1.08
N LEU A 226 6.44 -11.01 0.20
CA LEU A 226 6.85 -10.17 1.32
C LEU A 226 7.97 -10.88 2.08
N VAL A 227 9.05 -10.16 2.35
CA VAL A 227 10.09 -10.55 3.30
C VAL A 227 10.19 -9.48 4.36
N GLU A 228 10.12 -9.86 5.62
CA GLU A 228 10.08 -8.94 6.75
C GLU A 228 11.07 -9.36 7.83
N SER A 229 11.70 -8.38 8.48
CA SER A 229 12.50 -8.62 9.67
C SER A 229 11.60 -8.88 10.87
N VAL A 230 11.84 -9.98 11.59
CA VAL A 230 11.03 -10.34 12.76
C VAL A 230 11.77 -9.94 14.04
N ARG A 231 11.03 -9.32 14.96
CA ARG A 231 11.53 -8.93 16.27
C ARG A 231 10.66 -9.52 17.39
N LEU A 232 11.30 -10.04 18.43
CA LEU A 232 10.66 -10.47 19.67
C LEU A 232 11.31 -9.75 20.85
N ARG A 233 10.49 -9.13 21.70
CA ARG A 233 10.96 -8.41 22.90
C ARG A 233 12.01 -7.32 22.62
N GLY A 234 11.92 -6.67 21.46
CA GLY A 234 12.86 -5.64 21.03
C GLY A 234 14.16 -6.18 20.40
N GLU A 235 14.38 -7.48 20.43
CA GLU A 235 15.51 -8.14 19.78
C GLU A 235 15.10 -8.65 18.40
N ARG A 236 16.03 -8.59 17.45
CA ARG A 236 15.85 -9.16 16.11
C ARG A 236 16.11 -10.64 16.19
N VAL A 237 15.13 -11.44 15.78
CA VAL A 237 15.17 -12.90 15.95
C VAL A 237 15.27 -13.66 14.63
N GLY A 238 14.92 -13.03 13.50
CA GLY A 238 15.04 -13.64 12.19
C GLY A 238 14.26 -12.88 11.12
N ILE A 239 13.85 -13.61 10.08
CA ILE A 239 13.01 -13.09 9.00
C ILE A 239 11.76 -13.94 8.81
N TYR A 240 10.74 -13.31 8.24
CA TYR A 240 9.51 -13.91 7.78
C TYR A 240 9.43 -13.78 6.27
N TYR A 241 8.99 -14.84 5.60
CA TYR A 241 8.70 -14.86 4.18
C TYR A 241 7.24 -15.22 3.97
N ARG A 242 6.56 -14.52 3.06
CA ARG A 242 5.21 -14.84 2.61
C ARG A 242 5.05 -14.65 1.11
N ASN A 243 4.41 -15.61 0.46
CA ASN A 243 3.95 -15.49 -0.92
C ASN A 243 2.42 -15.58 -0.97
N TYR A 244 1.78 -14.46 -1.29
CA TYR A 244 0.32 -14.35 -1.33
C TYR A 244 -0.32 -15.11 -2.49
N ALA A 245 0.41 -15.35 -3.58
CA ALA A 245 -0.14 -16.02 -4.76
C ALA A 245 -0.39 -17.51 -4.54
N ILE A 246 0.46 -18.15 -3.74
CA ILE A 246 0.40 -19.58 -3.44
C ILE A 246 0.12 -19.88 -1.96
N ASN A 247 -0.15 -18.84 -1.18
CA ASN A 247 -0.37 -18.92 0.26
C ASN A 247 0.74 -19.70 0.99
N GLU A 248 1.99 -19.39 0.66
CA GLU A 248 3.19 -19.99 1.24
C GLU A 248 3.77 -19.04 2.29
N GLU A 249 4.17 -19.58 3.44
CA GLU A 249 4.79 -18.83 4.54
C GLU A 249 5.97 -19.62 5.10
N ALA A 250 7.01 -18.93 5.55
CA ALA A 250 8.18 -19.53 6.18
C ALA A 250 8.84 -18.56 7.17
N PHE A 251 9.68 -19.09 8.05
CA PHE A 251 10.42 -18.34 9.07
C PHE A 251 11.91 -18.73 9.09
N GLY A 252 12.75 -17.85 9.64
CA GLY A 252 14.17 -18.13 9.90
C GLY A 252 14.92 -18.55 8.63
N LYS A 253 15.66 -19.67 8.71
CA LYS A 253 16.45 -20.18 7.59
C LYS A 253 15.62 -20.60 6.38
N GLU A 254 14.43 -21.17 6.57
CA GLU A 254 13.56 -21.54 5.45
C GLU A 254 13.04 -20.29 4.72
N ALA A 255 12.67 -19.24 5.46
CA ALA A 255 12.31 -17.96 4.88
C ALA A 255 13.44 -17.36 4.05
N LEU A 256 14.68 -17.51 4.52
CA LEU A 256 15.86 -17.02 3.82
C LEU A 256 16.05 -17.70 2.47
N GLU A 257 16.01 -19.03 2.44
CA GLU A 257 16.19 -19.78 1.19
C GLU A 257 15.11 -19.41 0.17
N LYS A 258 13.85 -19.33 0.60
CA LYS A 258 12.74 -18.90 -0.27
C LYS A 258 12.88 -17.46 -0.75
N ALA A 259 13.33 -16.56 0.13
CA ALA A 259 13.62 -15.18 -0.24
C ALA A 259 14.72 -15.10 -1.29
N LYS A 260 15.82 -15.85 -1.14
CA LYS A 260 16.92 -15.90 -2.11
C LYS A 260 16.42 -16.34 -3.49
N GLU A 261 15.70 -17.45 -3.57
CA GLU A 261 15.20 -18.00 -4.84
C GLU A 261 14.32 -17.02 -5.62
N ARG A 262 13.63 -16.12 -4.91
CA ARG A 262 12.67 -15.17 -5.48
C ARG A 262 13.27 -13.80 -5.76
N ILE A 263 14.09 -13.29 -4.85
CA ILE A 263 14.51 -11.90 -4.81
C ILE A 263 15.95 -11.73 -5.29
N CYS A 264 16.83 -12.71 -5.08
CA CYS A 264 18.24 -12.64 -5.47
C CYS A 264 18.53 -12.97 -6.93
N ARG A 265 17.66 -12.58 -7.85
CA ARG A 265 17.90 -12.74 -9.29
C ARG A 265 18.44 -11.44 -9.87
N GLU A 266 19.45 -11.53 -10.74
CA GLU A 266 20.06 -10.35 -11.35
C GLU A 266 19.01 -9.45 -12.03
N GLY A 267 19.12 -8.14 -11.78
CA GLY A 267 18.23 -7.14 -12.38
C GLY A 267 16.82 -7.06 -11.77
N VAL A 268 16.54 -7.79 -10.68
CA VAL A 268 15.28 -7.64 -9.94
C VAL A 268 15.32 -6.37 -9.10
N GLU A 269 14.38 -5.47 -9.37
CA GLU A 269 14.06 -4.35 -8.50
C GLU A 269 13.02 -4.75 -7.47
N ILE A 270 13.29 -4.42 -6.21
CA ILE A 270 12.37 -4.64 -5.10
C ILE A 270 11.95 -3.31 -4.50
N SER A 271 10.71 -3.27 -4.01
CA SER A 271 10.29 -2.21 -3.10
C SER A 271 10.76 -2.55 -1.69
N TYR A 272 11.30 -1.58 -0.96
CA TYR A 272 11.68 -1.79 0.44
C TYR A 272 11.16 -0.65 1.32
N LEU A 273 10.95 -0.98 2.59
CA LEU A 273 10.54 -0.08 3.65
C LEU A 273 11.44 -0.29 4.86
N VAL A 274 11.84 0.81 5.50
CA VAL A 274 12.56 0.82 6.77
C VAL A 274 11.73 1.62 7.78
N ILE A 275 11.33 0.96 8.85
CA ILE A 275 10.41 1.49 9.86
C ILE A 275 11.12 1.49 11.21
N GLU A 276 11.32 2.68 11.79
CA GLU A 276 11.80 2.81 13.17
C GLU A 276 10.67 2.44 14.15
N LEU A 277 10.95 1.52 15.06
CA LEU A 277 10.01 1.03 16.06
C LEU A 277 10.09 1.90 17.33
N PRO A 278 8.97 2.15 18.02
CA PRO A 278 8.99 2.83 19.32
C PRO A 278 9.79 2.01 20.34
N GLN A 279 10.56 2.70 21.18
CA GLN A 279 11.32 2.12 22.28
C GLN A 279 10.41 1.81 23.48
#